data_AF-A0A8J7KAX3-F1
#
_entry.id   AF-A0A8J7KAX3-F1
#
_cell.length_a   1.000
_cell.length_b   1.000
_cell.length_c   1.000
_cell.angle_alpha   90.00
_cell.angle_beta   90.00
_cell.angle_gamma   90.00
#
_symmetry.space_group_name_H-M   'P 1'
#
loop_
_entity.id
_entity.type
_entity.pdbx_description
1 polymer ?
#
loop_
_entity_poly.entity_id
_entity_poly.type
_entity_poly.pdbx_seq_one_letter_code
_entity_poly.pdbx_strand_id
1 'polypeptide(L)'
;MLLTTLITGCEFQQQLKEMYEESPNVVTGCHIGDARLSGLLLQERNYLTANGTQQQEMLHNAIKAMDHPQSALLLSQPKSSVSDLTKSLQYYRQQGTNPSKECPGDRYLLLRHAQAKLLLQINQYSSSLRKENLELRKKIEALTQIEQEISRDREIAQ
;
A
#
# COMPACT_ATOMS: atom_id res chain seq x y z
N MET A 1 -43.29 6.40 -5.62
CA MET A 1 -42.00 7.14 -5.57
C MET A 1 -40.96 6.20 -5.01
N LEU A 2 -40.05 5.69 -5.85
CA LEU A 2 -38.93 4.85 -5.44
C LEU A 2 -37.68 5.55 -5.99
N LEU A 3 -37.02 6.34 -5.13
CA LEU A 3 -35.68 6.88 -5.40
C LEU A 3 -34.68 5.75 -5.18
N THR A 4 -34.16 5.20 -6.28
CA THR A 4 -33.00 4.31 -6.28
C THR A 4 -31.73 5.13 -6.08
N THR A 5 -31.08 4.94 -4.94
CA THR A 5 -29.77 5.48 -4.58
C THR A 5 -28.67 4.79 -5.39
N LEU A 6 -28.32 5.36 -6.56
CA LEU A 6 -27.15 5.00 -7.36
C LEU A 6 -26.03 6.03 -7.11
N ILE A 7 -25.41 6.02 -5.93
CA ILE A 7 -24.25 6.89 -5.65
C ILE A 7 -23.21 6.14 -4.82
N THR A 8 -22.47 5.22 -5.43
CA THR A 8 -21.18 4.73 -4.89
C THR A 8 -20.12 4.46 -5.97
N GLY A 9 -20.34 4.87 -7.23
CA GLY A 9 -19.43 4.53 -8.35
C GLY A 9 -18.51 5.64 -8.87
N CYS A 10 -18.82 6.92 -8.66
CA CYS A 10 -18.09 8.02 -9.33
C CYS A 10 -16.71 8.31 -8.73
N GLU A 11 -16.52 8.11 -7.44
CA GLU A 11 -15.26 8.46 -6.77
C GLU A 11 -14.09 7.56 -7.27
N PHE A 12 -14.38 6.30 -7.57
CA PHE A 12 -13.41 5.37 -8.15
C PHE A 12 -13.02 5.73 -9.59
N GLN A 13 -13.97 6.21 -10.41
CA GLN A 13 -13.68 6.64 -11.78
C GLN A 13 -12.83 7.91 -11.84
N GLN A 14 -13.01 8.81 -10.89
CA GLN A 14 -12.26 10.07 -10.83
C GLN A 14 -10.81 9.82 -10.40
N GLN A 15 -10.60 8.95 -9.42
CA GLN A 15 -9.26 8.53 -8.99
C GLN A 15 -8.51 7.75 -10.09
N LEU A 16 -9.23 6.94 -10.88
CA LEU A 16 -8.68 6.30 -12.08
C LEU A 16 -8.19 7.32 -13.11
N LYS A 17 -8.94 8.42 -13.33
CA LYS A 17 -8.58 9.44 -14.31
C LYS A 17 -7.28 10.17 -13.94
N GLU A 18 -7.13 10.52 -12.66
CA GLU A 18 -5.90 11.15 -12.15
C GLU A 18 -4.68 10.21 -12.24
N MET A 19 -4.85 8.88 -12.14
CA MET A 19 -3.76 7.92 -12.37
C MET A 19 -3.20 7.93 -13.80
N TYR A 20 -3.98 8.36 -14.79
CA TYR A 20 -3.57 8.38 -16.20
C TYR A 20 -3.10 9.76 -16.69
N GLU A 21 -3.17 10.80 -15.86
CA GLU A 21 -2.82 12.19 -16.22
C GLU A 21 -1.39 12.62 -15.81
N GLU A 22 -0.57 11.73 -15.21
CA GLU A 22 0.88 11.97 -15.11
C GLU A 22 1.47 11.99 -16.54
N SER A 23 1.82 13.19 -17.02
CA SER A 23 2.24 13.45 -18.41
C SER A 23 3.37 12.50 -18.85
N PRO A 24 3.15 11.69 -19.91
CA PRO A 24 4.15 10.73 -20.35
C PRO A 24 5.29 11.47 -21.06
N ASN A 25 6.51 11.28 -20.57
CA ASN A 25 7.67 11.35 -21.46
C ASN A 25 7.45 10.29 -22.53
N VAL A 26 7.22 10.74 -23.78
CA VAL A 26 6.91 9.86 -24.91
C VAL A 26 8.14 9.02 -25.22
N VAL A 27 8.20 7.82 -24.63
CA VAL A 27 9.15 6.78 -25.03
C VAL A 27 8.44 5.90 -26.06
N THR A 28 9.05 5.77 -27.23
CA THR A 28 8.59 4.91 -28.33
C THR A 28 8.80 3.44 -27.95
N GLY A 29 7.71 2.76 -27.53
CA GLY A 29 7.68 1.34 -27.24
C GLY A 29 7.16 1.00 -25.83
N CYS A 30 6.80 -0.27 -25.62
CA CYS A 30 6.44 -0.80 -24.30
C CYS A 30 7.71 -1.25 -23.57
N HIS A 31 7.86 -0.90 -22.30
CA HIS A 31 9.03 -1.30 -21.50
C HIS A 31 8.90 -2.74 -21.00
N ILE A 32 7.68 -3.15 -20.67
CA ILE A 32 7.31 -4.48 -20.22
C ILE A 32 6.44 -5.14 -21.29
N GLY A 33 7.06 -5.98 -22.10
CA GLY A 33 6.35 -6.84 -23.05
C GLY A 33 5.62 -8.01 -22.37
N ASP A 34 4.76 -8.70 -23.13
CA ASP A 34 3.86 -9.74 -22.61
C ASP A 34 4.56 -10.90 -21.90
N ALA A 35 5.66 -11.39 -22.47
CA ALA A 35 6.47 -12.46 -21.86
C ALA A 35 7.04 -12.02 -20.51
N ARG A 36 7.48 -10.75 -20.43
CA ARG A 36 8.00 -10.18 -19.18
C ARG A 36 6.90 -10.05 -18.14
N LEU A 37 5.73 -9.51 -18.53
CA LEU A 37 4.56 -9.41 -17.66
C LEU A 37 4.17 -10.79 -17.11
N SER A 38 4.10 -11.81 -17.95
CA SER A 38 3.78 -13.18 -17.53
C SER A 38 4.80 -13.72 -16.51
N GLY A 39 6.10 -13.44 -16.73
CA GLY A 39 7.16 -13.77 -15.76
C GLY A 39 6.97 -13.07 -14.42
N LEU A 40 6.68 -11.76 -14.42
CA LEU A 40 6.42 -10.99 -13.20
C LEU A 40 5.25 -11.55 -12.40
N LEU A 41 4.13 -11.84 -13.07
CA LEU A 41 2.94 -12.41 -12.45
C LEU A 41 3.21 -13.80 -11.85
N LEU A 42 3.98 -14.63 -12.55
CA LEU A 42 4.36 -15.95 -12.05
C LEU A 42 5.27 -15.86 -10.82
N GLN A 43 6.27 -14.97 -10.87
CA GLN A 43 7.20 -14.75 -9.75
C GLN A 43 6.48 -14.18 -8.53
N GLU A 44 5.55 -13.24 -8.73
CA GLU A 44 4.72 -12.72 -7.64
C GLU A 44 3.83 -13.80 -7.02
N ARG A 45 3.13 -14.59 -7.85
CA ARG A 45 2.33 -15.72 -7.35
C ARG A 45 3.18 -16.66 -6.49
N ASN A 46 4.37 -17.01 -6.97
CA ASN A 46 5.27 -17.91 -6.25
C ASN A 46 5.70 -17.29 -4.90
N TYR A 47 5.99 -15.98 -4.88
CA TYR A 47 6.33 -15.26 -3.65
C TYR A 47 5.19 -15.28 -2.63
N LEU A 48 3.94 -15.08 -3.08
CA LEU A 48 2.76 -15.10 -2.22
C LEU A 48 2.52 -16.47 -1.55
N THR A 49 2.90 -17.55 -2.22
CA THR A 49 2.78 -18.92 -1.70
C THR A 49 4.03 -19.41 -0.95
N ALA A 50 5.13 -18.66 -1.02
CA ALA A 50 6.41 -19.03 -0.42
C ALA A 50 6.43 -18.77 1.09
N ASN A 51 7.33 -19.48 1.79
CA ASN A 51 7.61 -19.19 3.20
C ASN A 51 8.54 -17.97 3.37
N GLY A 52 8.73 -17.51 4.62
CA GLY A 52 9.50 -16.30 4.90
C GLY A 52 10.95 -16.32 4.38
N THR A 53 11.65 -17.45 4.49
CA THR A 53 13.03 -17.59 3.99
C THR A 53 13.07 -17.50 2.46
N GLN A 54 12.15 -18.19 1.78
CA GLN A 54 12.04 -18.16 0.33
C GLN A 54 11.65 -16.76 -0.19
N GLN A 55 10.73 -16.07 0.50
CA GLN A 55 10.37 -14.70 0.18
C GLN A 55 11.59 -13.77 0.25
N GLN A 56 12.40 -13.88 1.31
CA GLN A 56 13.62 -13.09 1.46
C GLN A 56 14.63 -13.39 0.35
N GLU A 57 14.82 -14.65 -0.02
CA GLU A 57 15.70 -15.05 -1.12
C GLU A 57 15.22 -14.49 -2.46
N MET A 58 13.93 -14.61 -2.77
CA MET A 58 13.35 -14.07 -3.99
C MET A 58 13.51 -12.56 -4.09
N LEU A 59 13.27 -11.84 -2.99
CA LEU A 59 13.48 -10.40 -2.92
C LEU A 59 14.96 -10.03 -3.07
N HIS A 60 15.85 -10.73 -2.38
CA HIS A 60 17.29 -10.52 -2.49
C HIS A 60 17.77 -10.70 -3.93
N ASN A 61 17.33 -11.77 -4.59
CA ASN A 61 17.69 -12.07 -5.97
C ASN A 61 17.17 -11.01 -6.94
N ALA A 62 15.92 -10.54 -6.77
CA ALA A 62 15.37 -9.47 -7.60
C ALA A 62 16.17 -8.16 -7.44
N ILE A 63 16.50 -7.77 -6.21
CA ILE A 63 17.28 -6.56 -5.92
C ILE A 63 18.70 -6.69 -6.50
N LYS A 64 19.36 -7.84 -6.28
CA LYS A 64 20.71 -8.12 -6.78
C LYS A 64 20.78 -8.09 -8.30
N ALA A 65 19.72 -8.57 -8.96
CA ALA A 65 19.59 -8.53 -10.42
C ALA A 65 19.25 -7.13 -10.96
N MET A 66 19.07 -6.11 -10.10
CA MET A 66 18.56 -4.79 -10.46
C MET A 66 17.22 -4.86 -11.20
N ASP A 67 16.41 -5.86 -10.88
CA ASP A 67 15.11 -6.08 -11.47
C ASP A 67 14.09 -5.20 -10.75
N HIS A 68 14.02 -3.93 -11.18
CA HIS A 68 13.15 -2.94 -10.55
C HIS A 68 11.66 -3.32 -10.57
N PRO A 69 11.07 -3.80 -11.69
CA PRO A 69 9.68 -4.28 -11.70
C PRO A 69 9.42 -5.38 -10.67
N GLN A 70 10.27 -6.41 -10.63
CA GLN A 70 10.07 -7.52 -9.71
C GLN A 70 10.27 -7.07 -8.27
N SER A 71 11.32 -6.29 -7.99
CA SER A 71 11.59 -5.74 -6.67
C SER A 71 10.43 -4.89 -6.17
N ALA A 72 9.85 -4.04 -7.03
CA ALA A 72 8.69 -3.22 -6.71
C ALA A 72 7.47 -4.08 -6.37
N LEU A 73 7.17 -5.11 -7.17
CA LEU A 73 6.06 -6.02 -6.92
C LEU A 73 6.23 -6.76 -5.59
N LEU A 74 7.41 -7.36 -5.35
CA LEU A 74 7.65 -8.14 -4.12
C LEU A 74 7.60 -7.28 -2.84
N LEU A 75 7.96 -6.00 -2.93
CA LEU A 75 7.89 -5.05 -1.81
C LEU A 75 6.52 -4.39 -1.63
N SER A 76 5.62 -4.45 -2.62
CA SER A 76 4.30 -3.81 -2.59
C SER A 76 3.14 -4.75 -2.28
N GLN A 77 3.39 -5.75 -1.43
CA GLN A 77 2.38 -6.71 -1.01
C GLN A 77 1.48 -6.14 0.11
N PRO A 78 0.24 -6.64 0.28
CA PRO A 78 -0.69 -6.11 1.28
C PRO A 78 -0.18 -6.10 2.72
N LYS A 79 0.73 -7.03 3.07
CA LYS A 79 1.34 -7.14 4.41
C LYS A 79 2.69 -6.41 4.53
N SER A 80 3.13 -5.71 3.48
CA SER A 80 4.41 -5.01 3.47
C SER A 80 4.46 -3.89 4.52
N SER A 81 5.66 -3.66 5.07
CA SER A 81 5.89 -2.56 5.99
C SER A 81 5.85 -1.20 5.28
N VAL A 82 5.74 -0.11 6.05
CA VAL A 82 5.87 1.27 5.51
C VAL A 82 7.20 1.46 4.79
N SER A 83 8.28 0.87 5.30
CA SER A 83 9.61 0.94 4.69
C SER A 83 9.64 0.22 3.34
N ASP A 84 9.09 -0.99 3.29
CA ASP A 84 9.03 -1.79 2.05
C ASP A 84 8.17 -1.10 1.00
N LEU A 85 7.00 -0.60 1.38
CA LEU A 85 6.12 0.15 0.49
C LEU A 85 6.83 1.40 -0.05
N THR A 86 7.51 2.17 0.80
CA THR A 86 8.28 3.33 0.37
C THR A 86 9.37 2.96 -0.64
N LYS A 87 10.10 1.86 -0.37
CA LYS A 87 11.14 1.36 -1.28
C LYS A 87 10.54 0.84 -2.60
N SER A 88 9.37 0.20 -2.57
CA SER A 88 8.66 -0.25 -3.77
C SER A 88 8.31 0.92 -4.70
N LEU A 89 7.87 2.05 -4.14
CA LEU A 89 7.57 3.27 -4.91
C LEU A 89 8.82 3.84 -5.59
N GLN A 90 9.99 3.72 -4.97
CA GLN A 90 11.26 4.11 -5.61
C GLN A 90 11.56 3.22 -6.82
N TYR A 91 11.40 1.90 -6.69
CA TYR A 91 11.60 0.98 -7.81
C TYR A 91 10.60 1.17 -8.94
N TYR A 92 9.33 1.44 -8.65
CA TYR A 92 8.35 1.80 -9.68
C TYR A 92 8.75 3.05 -10.45
N ARG A 93 9.34 4.07 -9.80
CA ARG A 93 9.82 5.29 -10.48
C ARG A 93 11.08 5.07 -11.32
N GLN A 94 11.93 4.12 -10.93
CA GLN A 94 13.11 3.75 -11.69
C GLN A 94 12.75 2.93 -12.94
N GLN A 95 11.59 2.28 -12.93
CA GLN A 95 11.05 1.60 -14.09
C GLN A 95 10.38 2.60 -15.05
N GLY A 96 10.85 2.64 -16.30
CA GLY A 96 10.11 3.32 -17.36
C GLY A 96 8.77 2.61 -17.64
N THR A 97 7.69 3.37 -17.78
CA THR A 97 6.36 2.84 -18.10
C THR A 97 5.68 3.73 -19.14
N ASN A 98 4.98 3.11 -20.09
CA ASN A 98 4.14 3.76 -21.08
C ASN A 98 2.65 3.50 -20.77
N PRO A 99 1.81 4.53 -20.54
CA PRO A 99 0.38 4.34 -20.22
C PRO A 99 -0.48 3.89 -21.41
N SER A 100 0.09 3.74 -22.62
CA SER A 100 -0.62 3.29 -23.82
C SER A 100 -1.38 1.99 -23.61
N LYS A 101 -2.59 1.89 -24.20
CA LYS A 101 -3.39 0.66 -24.19
C LYS A 101 -2.68 -0.52 -24.86
N GLU A 102 -1.75 -0.23 -25.77
CA GLU A 102 -0.93 -1.22 -26.47
C GLU A 102 0.19 -1.80 -25.58
N CYS A 103 0.43 -1.22 -24.40
CA CYS A 103 1.44 -1.65 -23.44
C CYS A 103 0.81 -2.20 -22.16
N PRO A 104 0.22 -3.42 -22.19
CA PRO A 104 -0.47 -3.99 -21.03
C PRO A 104 0.45 -4.21 -19.83
N GLY A 105 1.73 -4.57 -20.04
CA GLY A 105 2.70 -4.74 -18.97
C GLY A 105 3.02 -3.45 -18.23
N ASP A 106 3.20 -2.35 -18.97
CA ASP A 106 3.47 -1.03 -18.40
C ASP A 106 2.25 -0.51 -17.64
N ARG A 107 1.05 -0.65 -18.21
CA ARG A 107 -0.21 -0.28 -17.54
C ARG A 107 -0.44 -1.09 -16.26
N TYR A 108 -0.07 -2.36 -16.28
CA TYR A 108 -0.13 -3.19 -15.08
C TYR A 108 0.80 -2.62 -13.98
N LEU A 109 2.05 -2.28 -14.30
CA LEU A 109 2.94 -1.68 -13.30
C LEU A 109 2.46 -0.30 -12.82
N LEU A 110 1.87 0.53 -13.69
CA LEU A 110 1.25 1.79 -13.28
C LEU A 110 0.13 1.58 -12.27
N LEU A 111 -0.74 0.59 -12.50
CA LEU A 111 -1.80 0.22 -11.56
C LEU A 111 -1.21 -0.24 -10.22
N ARG A 112 -0.19 -1.09 -10.26
CA ARG A 112 0.48 -1.60 -9.04
C ARG A 112 1.23 -0.51 -8.28
N HIS A 113 1.81 0.46 -8.98
CA HIS A 113 2.40 1.64 -8.39
C HIS A 113 1.35 2.47 -7.62
N ALA A 114 0.19 2.73 -8.22
CA ALA A 114 -0.89 3.44 -7.55
C ALA A 114 -1.45 2.66 -6.36
N GLN A 115 -1.60 1.34 -6.48
CA GLN A 115 -1.99 0.48 -5.37
C GLN A 115 -0.98 0.56 -4.22
N ALA A 116 0.33 0.58 -4.51
CA ALA A 116 1.37 0.72 -3.49
C ALA A 116 1.28 2.09 -2.77
N LYS A 117 0.97 3.18 -3.50
CA LYS A 117 0.72 4.51 -2.90
C LYS A 117 -0.45 4.45 -1.92
N LEU A 118 -1.56 3.80 -2.32
CA LEU A 118 -2.74 3.63 -1.47
C LEU A 118 -2.45 2.78 -0.24
N LEU A 119 -1.75 1.64 -0.40
CA LEU A 119 -1.35 0.78 0.72
C LEU A 119 -0.48 1.52 1.74
N LEU A 120 0.42 2.40 1.27
CA LEU A 120 1.25 3.23 2.13
C LEU A 120 0.39 4.20 2.96
N GLN A 121 -0.55 4.90 2.31
CA GLN A 121 -1.47 5.82 2.98
C GLN A 121 -2.31 5.10 4.05
N ILE A 122 -2.85 3.93 3.71
CA ILE A 122 -3.64 3.11 4.65
C ILE A 122 -2.80 2.69 5.86
N ASN A 123 -1.56 2.24 5.65
CA ASN A 123 -0.66 1.83 6.73
C ASN A 123 -0.30 3.01 7.65
N GLN A 124 0.00 4.17 7.07
CA GLN A 124 0.31 5.39 7.83
C GLN A 124 -0.90 5.85 8.66
N TYR A 125 -2.10 5.87 8.06
CA TYR A 125 -3.33 6.23 8.75
C TYR A 125 -3.66 5.24 9.89
N SER A 126 -3.57 3.94 9.63
CA SER A 126 -3.78 2.90 10.65
C SER A 126 -2.78 3.04 11.81
N SER A 127 -1.52 3.35 11.53
CA SER A 127 -0.53 3.61 12.57
C SER A 127 -0.87 4.85 13.40
N SER A 128 -1.40 5.90 12.77
CA SER A 128 -1.84 7.11 13.48
C SER A 128 -2.98 6.80 14.44
N LEU A 129 -4.01 6.10 13.95
CA LEU A 129 -5.17 5.69 14.77
C LEU A 129 -4.77 4.81 15.95
N ARG A 130 -3.82 3.88 15.76
CA ARG A 130 -3.32 3.05 16.88
C ARG A 130 -2.63 3.89 17.96
N LYS A 131 -1.85 4.89 17.58
CA LYS A 131 -1.21 5.80 18.53
C LYS A 131 -2.25 6.62 19.28
N GLU A 132 -3.23 7.18 18.58
CA GLU A 132 -4.32 7.93 19.20
C GLU A 132 -5.12 7.07 20.18
N ASN A 133 -5.46 5.83 19.80
CA ASN A 133 -6.17 4.91 20.68
C ASN A 133 -5.36 4.59 21.95
N LEU A 134 -4.04 4.41 21.83
CA LEU A 134 -3.17 4.19 22.98
C LEU A 134 -3.15 5.40 23.92
N GLU A 135 -3.06 6.61 23.38
CA GLU A 135 -3.07 7.84 24.19
C GLU A 135 -4.42 8.05 24.88
N LEU A 136 -5.54 7.76 24.20
CA LEU A 136 -6.86 7.79 24.82
C LEU A 136 -7.00 6.77 25.94
N ARG A 137 -6.47 5.56 25.78
CA ARG A 137 -6.46 4.53 26.85
C ARG A 137 -5.69 5.00 28.08
N LYS A 138 -4.51 5.59 27.90
CA LYS A 138 -3.73 6.16 29.01
C LYS A 138 -4.51 7.26 29.74
N LYS A 139 -5.19 8.14 29.01
CA LYS A 139 -6.03 9.20 29.60
C LYS A 139 -7.19 8.62 30.40
N ILE A 140 -7.88 7.61 29.86
CA ILE A 140 -8.96 6.92 30.56
C ILE A 140 -8.44 6.30 31.85
N GLU A 141 -7.32 5.58 31.80
CA GLU A 141 -6.71 4.96 32.97
C GLU A 141 -6.34 5.98 34.05
N ALA A 142 -5.73 7.11 33.66
CA ALA A 142 -5.41 8.20 34.59
C ALA A 142 -6.67 8.80 35.23
N LEU A 143 -7.74 9.03 34.45
CA LEU A 143 -9.01 9.53 34.97
C LEU A 143 -9.66 8.53 35.93
N THR A 144 -9.65 7.24 35.59
CA THR A 144 -10.16 6.17 36.47
C THR A 144 -9.38 6.09 37.78
N GLN A 145 -8.06 6.27 37.76
CA GLN A 145 -7.25 6.33 38.98
C GLN A 145 -7.64 7.52 39.87
N ILE A 146 -7.81 8.70 39.28
CA ILE A 146 -8.26 9.91 39.99
C ILE A 146 -9.65 9.68 40.61
N GLU A 147 -10.60 9.09 39.87
CA GLU A 147 -11.93 8.78 40.39
C GLU A 147 -11.88 7.82 41.60
N GLN A 148 -11.00 6.82 41.56
CA GLN A 148 -10.79 5.89 42.68
C GLN A 148 -10.15 6.58 43.89
N GLU A 149 -9.23 7.52 43.69
CA GLU A 149 -8.64 8.33 44.77
C GLU A 149 -9.70 9.22 45.42
N ILE A 150 -10.46 9.98 44.62
CA ILE A 150 -11.54 10.85 45.13
C ILE A 150 -12.60 10.02 45.88
N SER A 151 -12.94 8.83 45.38
CA SER A 151 -13.93 7.97 46.04
C SER A 151 -13.43 7.48 47.41
N ARG A 152 -12.15 7.08 47.51
CA ARG A 152 -11.52 6.71 48.78
C ARG A 152 -11.46 7.89 49.76
N ASP A 153 -11.10 9.07 49.29
CA ASP A 153 -11.06 10.27 50.13
C ASP A 153 -12.43 10.62 50.72
N ARG A 154 -13.50 10.42 49.95
CA ARG A 154 -14.89 10.59 50.42
C ARG A 154 -15.31 9.57 51.46
N GLU A 155 -14.89 8.31 51.32
CA GLU A 155 -15.17 7.25 52.30
C GLU A 155 -14.45 7.50 53.63
N ILE A 156 -13.24 8.06 53.60
CA ILE A 156 -12.45 8.39 54.80
C ILE A 156 -13.00 9.63 55.52
N ALA A 157 -13.61 10.56 54.80
CA ALA A 157 -14.15 11.81 55.35
C ALA A 157 -15.56 11.68 55.96
N GLN A 158 -16.16 10.48 55.93
CA GLN A 158 -17.45 10.14 56.55
C GLN A 158 -17.24 9.38 57.87
#